data_AF-A0A016WAS8-F1
#
_entry.id   AF-A0A016WAS8-F1
#
_cell.length_a   1.000
_cell.length_b   1.000
_cell.length_c   1.000
_cell.angle_alpha   90.00
_cell.angle_beta   90.00
_cell.angle_gamma   90.00
#
_symmetry.space_group_name_H-M   'P 1'
#
loop_
_entity.id
_entity.type
_entity.pdbx_description
1 polymer ?
#
loop_
_entity_poly.entity_id
_entity_poly.type
_entity_poly.pdbx_seq_one_letter_code
_entity_poly.pdbx_strand_id
1 'polypeptide(L)' 'MRTSVMISCLLLCFCAVNAANIFPQRCREQLMTTFIACSEPKTMYTYDKGKCKKVSCCGCFGQNLFTTKDECEETCKKR' A
#
# COMPACT_ATOMS: atom_id res chain seq x y z
N MET A 1 36.24 -14.16 -33.08
CA MET A 1 35.60 -12.83 -33.02
C MET A 1 34.06 -12.90 -33.10
N ARG A 2 33.40 -13.84 -32.42
CA ARG A 2 31.92 -13.97 -32.44
C ARG A 2 31.32 -14.29 -31.07
N THR A 3 32.10 -14.84 -30.14
CA THR A 3 31.66 -15.19 -28.77
C THR A 3 31.74 -14.00 -27.79
N SER A 4 32.67 -13.06 -27.99
CA SER A 4 32.81 -11.87 -27.12
C SER A 4 31.64 -10.88 -27.24
N VAL A 5 30.96 -10.84 -28.39
CA VAL A 5 29.84 -9.90 -28.64
C VAL A 5 28.54 -10.37 -27.95
N MET A 6 28.31 -11.69 -27.88
CA MET A 6 27.14 -12.27 -27.20
C MET A 6 27.21 -12.14 -25.68
N ILE A 7 28.41 -12.22 -25.10
CA ILE A 7 28.62 -12.01 -23.66
C ILE A 7 28.45 -10.52 -23.29
N SER A 8 28.82 -9.61 -24.19
CA SER A 8 28.66 -8.16 -23.99
C SER A 8 27.18 -7.71 -24.05
N CYS A 9 26.32 -8.37 -24.83
CA CYS A 9 24.87 -8.10 -24.85
C CYS A 9 24.13 -8.58 -23.59
N LEU A 10 24.59 -9.68 -22.96
CA LEU A 10 23.96 -10.23 -21.75
C LEU A 10 24.23 -9.39 -20.50
N LEU A 11 25.36 -8.68 -20.45
CA LEU A 11 25.71 -7.80 -19.33
C LEU A 11 25.06 -6.40 -19.40
N LEU A 12 24.53 -6.01 -20.57
CA LEU A 12 23.82 -4.73 -20.75
C LEU A 12 22.30 -4.82 -20.49
N CYS A 13 21.75 -6.02 -20.23
CA CYS A 13 20.32 -6.21 -19.98
C CYS A 13 19.93 -6.28 -18.49
N PHE A 14 20.87 -6.19 -17.55
CA PHE A 14 20.56 -6.25 -16.09
C PHE A 14 20.34 -4.90 -15.41
N CYS A 15 20.40 -3.77 -16.14
CA CYS A 15 20.20 -2.44 -15.55
C CYS A 15 18.73 -1.98 -15.46
N ALA A 16 17.77 -2.83 -15.85
CA ALA A 16 16.36 -2.48 -15.86
C ALA A 16 15.53 -3.34 -14.90
N VAL A 17 15.83 -3.29 -13.60
CA VAL A 17 14.81 -3.60 -12.59
C VAL A 17 14.58 -2.34 -11.79
N ASN A 18 13.47 -1.69 -12.17
CA ASN A 18 13.01 -0.39 -11.73
C ASN A 18 13.08 -0.21 -10.21
N ALA A 19 13.46 0.99 -9.76
CA ALA A 19 13.05 1.51 -8.46
C ALA A 19 11.52 1.66 -8.47
N ALA A 20 10.81 0.54 -8.30
CA ALA A 20 9.38 0.55 -8.12
C ALA A 20 9.13 1.35 -6.84
N ASN A 21 8.41 2.47 -6.95
CA ASN A 21 7.71 3.05 -5.82
C ASN A 21 6.84 1.93 -5.23
N ILE A 22 7.32 1.22 -4.20
CA ILE A 22 6.56 0.15 -3.55
C ILE A 22 5.48 0.84 -2.72
N PHE A 23 4.43 1.27 -3.41
CA PHE A 23 3.25 1.78 -2.74
C PHE A 23 2.66 0.63 -1.91
N PRO A 24 2.48 0.77 -0.59
CA PRO A 24 2.11 -0.37 0.24
C PRO A 24 0.79 -0.98 -0.23
N GLN A 25 0.72 -2.32 -0.31
CA GLN A 25 -0.47 -3.03 -0.78
C GLN A 25 -1.71 -2.68 0.06
N ARG A 26 -1.53 -2.55 1.38
CA ARG A 26 -2.59 -2.11 2.31
C ARG A 26 -3.21 -0.75 1.98
N CYS A 27 -2.53 0.11 1.25
CA CYS A 27 -3.06 1.42 0.81
C CYS A 27 -3.87 1.33 -0.49
N ARG A 28 -3.85 0.18 -1.19
CA ARG A 28 -4.62 -0.08 -2.42
C ARG A 28 -5.90 -0.84 -2.15
N GLU A 29 -5.96 -1.57 -1.05
CA GLU A 29 -7.13 -2.34 -0.64
C GLU A 29 -8.30 -1.43 -0.29
N GLN A 30 -9.53 -1.91 -0.47
CA GLN A 30 -10.71 -1.22 0.03
C GLN A 30 -10.86 -1.48 1.53
N LEU A 31 -11.49 -0.54 2.25
CA LEU A 31 -11.92 -0.79 3.62
C LEU A 31 -12.92 -1.95 3.62
N MET A 32 -12.61 -3.03 4.35
CA MET A 32 -13.53 -4.14 4.51
C MET A 32 -14.31 -3.99 5.82
N THR A 33 -15.64 -4.07 5.73
CA THR A 33 -16.54 -3.98 6.88
C THR A 33 -17.64 -5.02 6.80
N THR A 34 -18.07 -5.55 7.94
CA THR A 34 -19.34 -6.28 8.07
C THR A 34 -20.35 -5.43 8.82
N PHE A 35 -21.64 -5.73 8.62
CA PHE A 35 -22.71 -5.11 9.40
C PHE A 35 -22.76 -5.75 10.80
N ILE A 36 -21.96 -5.21 11.70
CA ILE A 36 -22.01 -5.53 13.13
C ILE A 36 -22.44 -4.25 13.84
N ALA A 37 -23.55 -4.31 14.57
CA ALA A 37 -23.98 -3.20 15.42
C ALA A 37 -23.15 -3.19 16.70
N CYS A 38 -22.70 -2.02 17.14
CA CYS A 38 -21.97 -1.86 18.39
C CYS A 38 -22.39 -0.57 19.10
N SER A 39 -22.42 -0.61 20.43
CA SER A 39 -22.82 0.54 21.25
C SER A 39 -21.76 1.65 21.25
N GLU A 40 -20.48 1.26 21.12
CA GLU A 40 -19.32 2.17 21.15
C GLU A 40 -18.38 1.90 19.96
N PRO A 41 -18.56 2.60 18.83
CA PRO A 41 -17.70 2.39 17.68
C PRO A 41 -16.30 2.95 17.90
N LYS A 42 -15.29 2.21 17.43
CA LYS A 42 -13.89 2.68 17.48
C LYS A 42 -13.63 3.66 16.36
N THR A 43 -12.96 4.77 16.69
CA THR A 43 -12.44 5.69 15.68
C THR A 43 -11.17 5.08 15.08
N MET A 44 -11.20 4.79 13.78
CA MET A 44 -10.06 4.28 13.00
C MET A 44 -9.84 5.16 11.77
N TYR A 45 -8.80 4.88 10.99
CA TYR A 45 -8.50 5.57 9.73
C TYR A 45 -8.33 4.58 8.58
N THR A 46 -8.70 5.00 7.36
CA THR A 46 -8.51 4.24 6.12
C THR A 46 -7.98 5.16 5.03
N TYR A 47 -7.18 4.64 4.10
CA TYR A 47 -6.69 5.39 2.97
C TYR A 47 -7.64 5.22 1.76
N ASP A 48 -8.19 6.31 1.27
CA ASP A 48 -9.06 6.32 0.09
C ASP A 48 -8.80 7.56 -0.76
N LYS A 49 -8.62 7.38 -2.07
CA LYS A 49 -8.43 8.45 -3.07
C LYS A 49 -7.35 9.47 -2.67
N GLY A 50 -6.20 8.99 -2.21
CA GLY A 50 -5.08 9.86 -1.84
C GLY A 50 -5.15 10.46 -0.43
N LYS A 51 -6.15 10.11 0.37
CA LYS A 51 -6.40 10.74 1.68
C LYS A 51 -6.67 9.70 2.76
N CYS A 52 -6.14 9.96 3.96
CA CYS A 52 -6.52 9.23 5.16
C CYS A 52 -7.81 9.81 5.74
N LYS A 53 -8.86 9.00 5.81
CA LYS A 53 -10.20 9.37 6.27
C LYS A 53 -10.50 8.67 7.58
N LYS A 54 -11.16 9.38 8.50
CA LYS A 54 -11.67 8.79 9.74
C LYS A 54 -12.88 7.89 9.44
N VAL A 55 -12.95 6.73 10.08
CA VAL A 55 -14.07 5.79 10.00
C VAL A 55 -14.51 5.36 11.39
N SER A 56 -15.83 5.21 11.55
CA SER A 56 -16.45 4.71 12.78
C SER A 56 -16.60 3.20 12.64
N CYS A 57 -15.92 2.44 13.49
CA CYS A 57 -15.68 1.02 13.26
C CYS A 57 -16.35 0.13 14.31
N CYS A 58 -17.37 -0.60 13.87
CA CYS A 58 -18.01 -1.68 14.65
C CYS A 58 -17.67 -3.09 14.16
N GLY A 59 -17.08 -3.23 12.96
CA GLY A 59 -16.84 -4.51 12.30
C GLY A 59 -15.91 -4.38 11.09
N CYS A 60 -14.90 -3.53 11.18
CA CYS A 60 -13.91 -3.35 10.11
C CYS A 60 -12.73 -4.29 10.28
N PHE A 61 -12.17 -4.69 9.15
CA PHE A 61 -11.04 -5.61 9.05
C PHE A 61 -10.30 -5.35 7.72
N GLY A 62 -9.34 -6.21 7.40
CA GLY A 62 -8.45 -6.00 6.25
C GLY A 62 -7.27 -5.08 6.60
N GLN A 63 -6.38 -4.88 5.63
CA GLN A 63 -5.12 -4.19 5.91
C GLN A 63 -5.21 -2.66 5.76
N ASN A 64 -6.21 -2.15 5.02
CA ASN A 64 -6.46 -0.71 4.88
C ASN A 64 -7.17 -0.10 6.10
N LEU A 65 -6.65 -0.37 7.29
CA LEU A 65 -7.18 0.11 8.56
C LEU A 65 -6.03 0.47 9.50
N PHE A 66 -6.07 1.70 10.01
CA PHE A 66 -5.00 2.30 10.81
C PHE A 66 -5.57 2.87 12.10
N THR A 67 -4.78 2.86 13.17
CA THR A 67 -5.24 3.32 14.48
C THR A 67 -5.19 4.85 14.58
N THR A 68 -4.19 5.46 13.93
CA THR A 68 -4.00 6.92 13.94
C THR A 68 -3.95 7.48 12.51
N LYS A 69 -4.22 8.78 12.40
CA LYS A 69 -4.09 9.49 11.13
C LYS A 69 -2.64 9.48 10.64
N ASP A 70 -1.70 9.71 11.55
CA ASP A 70 -0.28 9.78 11.23
C ASP A 70 0.23 8.44 10.71
N GLU A 71 -0.15 7.31 11.32
CA GLU A 71 0.22 5.98 10.82
C GLU A 71 -0.23 5.76 9.36
N CYS A 72 -1.47 6.17 9.04
CA CYS A 72 -2.00 6.11 7.69
C CYS A 72 -1.23 7.02 6.72
N GLU A 73 -0.95 8.26 7.13
CA GLU A 73 -0.26 9.23 6.27
C GLU A 73 1.20 8.84 6.04
N GLU A 74 1.91 8.43 7.09
CA GLU A 74 3.28 7.94 6.97
C GLU A 74 3.38 6.71 6.08
N THR A 75 2.39 5.83 6.12
CA THR A 75 2.41 4.62 5.29
C THR A 75 2.02 4.91 3.85
N CYS A 76 0.96 5.69 3.62
CA CYS A 76 0.32 5.80 2.31
C CYS A 76 0.59 7.13 1.58
N LYS A 77 1.32 8.08 2.18
CA LYS A 77 1.67 9.36 1.53
C LYS A 77 3.17 9.60 1.36
N LYS A 78 4.05 8.82 1.99
CA LYS A 78 5.50 8.90 1.71
C LYS A 78 5.74 8.39 0.26
N ARG A 79 6.11 9.30 -0.64
CA ARG A 79 6.65 9.01 -1.99
C ARG A 79 8.15 9.13 -1.96
#